data_AF-A0A0W0ZW93-F1
#
_entry.id   AF-A0A0W0ZW93-F1
#
_cell.length_a   1.000
_cell.length_b   1.000
_cell.length_c   1.000
_cell.angle_alpha   90.00
_cell.angle_beta   90.00
_cell.angle_gamma   90.00
#
_symmetry.space_group_name_H-M   'P 1'
#
loop_
_entity.id
_entity.type
_entity.pdbx_description
1 polymer ?
#
loop_
_entity_poly.entity_id
_entity_poly.type
_entity_poly.pdbx_seq_one_letter_code
_entity_poly.pdbx_strand_id
1 'polypeptide(L)'
;MLKKFYLLLVITCLFLQACVHDEESEKQNFKKTDLSKAASYNIQLGLGYLKQGDRPRAKKKILTALEQEPTSPDVNSAMAYYFEQTKELDQAEKYYLKAISLAKNGGAQLNNYGAFLCRQGDYKKAENYFLKAVNDLKYLHTAGAYENAGLCALSTPNEDKAKLYFVNALNQDPSRKVSFYELLKLEIKAKHDAEAFALVQKHSDLVLNDRVLLSLAKEVSDKVGQHTLAAEYEQSMNNLNSNIDNSGVNNEYNNHTG
;
A
#
# COMPACT_ATOMS: atom_id res chain seq x y z
N MET A 1 26.66 -7.63 -70.47
CA MET A 1 25.30 -7.55 -69.85
C MET A 1 25.09 -8.54 -68.71
N LEU A 2 25.70 -9.74 -68.73
CA LEU A 2 25.59 -10.74 -67.65
C LEU A 2 25.99 -10.27 -66.23
N LYS A 3 27.04 -9.47 -66.07
CA LYS A 3 27.50 -9.01 -64.73
C LYS A 3 26.52 -8.08 -64.01
N LYS A 4 25.77 -7.25 -64.74
CA LYS A 4 24.74 -6.37 -64.15
C LYS A 4 23.50 -7.16 -63.71
N PHE A 5 23.21 -8.26 -64.40
CA PHE A 5 22.09 -9.14 -64.05
C PHE A 5 22.39 -9.93 -62.76
N TYR A 6 23.61 -10.44 -62.60
CA TYR A 6 24.05 -11.08 -61.35
C TYR A 6 24.07 -10.10 -60.17
N LEU A 7 24.50 -8.85 -60.38
CA LEU A 7 24.49 -7.84 -59.33
C LEU A 7 23.05 -7.48 -58.89
N LEU A 8 22.12 -7.39 -59.85
CA LEU A 8 20.71 -7.13 -59.56
C LEU A 8 20.08 -8.30 -58.79
N LEU A 9 20.40 -9.54 -59.15
CA LEU A 9 19.85 -10.76 -58.55
C LEU A 9 20.39 -11.03 -57.13
N VAL A 10 21.64 -10.67 -56.86
CA VAL A 10 22.21 -10.72 -55.49
C VAL A 10 21.58 -9.64 -54.59
N ILE A 11 21.30 -8.45 -55.13
CA ILE A 11 20.65 -7.37 -54.38
C ILE A 11 19.19 -7.73 -54.05
N THR A 12 18.42 -8.34 -54.98
CA THR A 12 17.05 -8.79 -54.67
C THR A 12 17.00 -9.93 -53.65
N CYS A 13 17.99 -10.84 -53.62
CA CYS A 13 18.07 -11.86 -52.58
C CYS A 13 18.41 -11.29 -51.19
N LEU A 14 19.16 -10.18 -51.10
CA LEU A 14 19.44 -9.50 -49.84
C LEU A 14 18.22 -8.77 -49.25
N PHE A 15 17.28 -8.34 -50.09
CA PHE A 15 16.01 -7.73 -49.63
C PHE A 15 14.94 -8.76 -49.21
N LEU A 16 15.10 -10.05 -49.53
CA LEU A 16 14.15 -11.11 -49.16
C LEU A 16 14.40 -11.71 -47.76
N GLN A 17 15.49 -11.34 -47.08
CA GLN A 17 15.76 -11.80 -45.71
C GLN A 17 15.16 -10.90 -44.62
N ALA A 18 14.52 -9.78 -44.99
CA ALA A 18 13.96 -8.82 -44.04
C ALA A 18 12.55 -9.16 -43.51
N CYS A 19 11.97 -10.30 -43.92
CA CYS A 19 10.61 -10.70 -43.55
C CYS A 19 10.54 -12.09 -42.89
N VAL A 20 11.53 -12.48 -42.08
CA VAL A 20 11.29 -13.52 -41.07
C VAL A 20 10.60 -12.83 -39.90
N HIS A 21 9.28 -12.88 -39.91
CA HIS A 21 8.40 -12.44 -38.83
C HIS A 21 8.74 -13.19 -37.53
N ASP A 22 8.85 -12.44 -36.44
CA ASP A 22 9.63 -12.76 -35.25
C ASP A 22 8.86 -13.68 -34.25
N GLU A 23 8.38 -14.83 -34.73
CA GLU A 23 7.60 -15.81 -33.93
C GLU A 23 8.33 -16.24 -32.63
N GLU A 24 9.66 -16.26 -32.65
CA GLU A 24 10.46 -16.64 -31.49
C GLU A 24 10.47 -15.53 -30.43
N SER A 25 10.58 -14.25 -30.84
CA SER A 25 10.44 -13.12 -29.92
C SER A 25 9.04 -13.05 -29.31
N GLU A 26 7.99 -13.33 -30.09
CA GLU A 26 6.61 -13.34 -29.58
C GLU A 26 6.37 -14.48 -28.59
N LYS A 27 6.87 -15.69 -28.87
CA LYS A 27 6.80 -16.83 -27.93
C LYS A 27 7.60 -16.56 -26.65
N GLN A 28 8.77 -15.95 -26.74
CA GLN A 28 9.58 -15.57 -25.58
C GLN A 28 8.88 -14.49 -24.73
N ASN A 29 8.32 -13.45 -25.37
CA ASN A 29 7.58 -12.40 -24.69
C ASN A 29 6.30 -12.93 -24.03
N PHE A 30 5.58 -13.84 -24.69
CA PHE A 30 4.42 -14.52 -24.13
C PHE A 30 4.80 -15.33 -22.89
N LYS A 31 5.86 -16.16 -22.98
CA LYS A 31 6.36 -16.95 -21.84
C LYS A 31 6.80 -16.07 -20.67
N LYS A 32 7.50 -14.97 -20.93
CA LYS A 32 7.90 -14.00 -19.90
C LYS A 32 6.67 -13.36 -19.23
N THR A 33 5.67 -12.98 -20.02
CA THR A 33 4.42 -12.41 -19.49
C THR A 33 3.67 -13.40 -18.62
N ASP A 34 3.63 -14.68 -19.02
CA ASP A 34 2.98 -15.75 -18.25
C ASP A 34 3.72 -16.00 -16.92
N LEU A 35 5.05 -16.06 -16.95
CA LEU A 35 5.88 -16.16 -15.74
C LEU A 35 5.65 -14.98 -14.78
N SER A 36 5.58 -13.75 -15.30
CA SER A 36 5.34 -12.56 -14.48
C SER A 36 3.97 -12.57 -13.80
N LYS A 37 2.92 -13.02 -14.50
CA LYS A 37 1.59 -13.21 -13.93
C LYS A 37 1.60 -14.30 -12.86
N ALA A 38 2.23 -15.44 -13.15
CA ALA A 38 2.36 -16.55 -12.21
C ALA A 38 3.10 -16.12 -10.93
N ALA A 39 4.18 -15.35 -11.06
CA ALA A 39 4.93 -14.80 -9.93
C ALA A 39 4.05 -13.87 -9.08
N SER A 40 3.26 -13.00 -9.73
CA SER A 40 2.33 -12.10 -9.05
C SER A 40 1.26 -12.85 -8.26
N TYR A 41 0.67 -13.91 -8.82
CA TYR A 41 -0.29 -14.77 -8.09
C TYR A 41 0.37 -15.49 -6.92
N ASN A 42 1.59 -15.99 -7.09
CA ASN A 42 2.33 -16.63 -6.02
C ASN A 42 2.67 -15.65 -4.89
N ILE A 43 3.00 -14.38 -5.19
CA ILE A 43 3.13 -13.32 -4.17
C ILE A 43 1.82 -13.17 -3.40
N GLN A 44 0.69 -13.00 -4.09
CA GLN A 44 -0.61 -12.80 -3.43
C GLN A 44 -0.98 -13.95 -2.50
N LEU A 45 -0.81 -15.20 -2.96
CA LEU A 45 -1.01 -16.39 -2.13
C LEU A 45 -0.04 -16.43 -0.94
N GLY A 46 1.23 -16.09 -1.17
CA GLY A 46 2.25 -16.05 -0.12
C GLY A 46 1.93 -15.06 0.99
N LEU A 47 1.54 -13.83 0.62
CA LEU A 47 1.11 -12.79 1.55
C LEU A 47 -0.20 -13.16 2.26
N GLY A 48 -1.13 -13.82 1.56
CA GLY A 48 -2.35 -14.36 2.15
C GLY A 48 -2.08 -15.41 3.22
N TYR A 49 -1.16 -16.36 2.96
CA TYR A 49 -0.74 -17.35 3.95
C TYR A 49 -0.01 -16.71 5.14
N LEU A 50 0.83 -15.68 4.91
CA LEU A 50 1.44 -14.92 6.01
C LEU A 50 0.40 -14.29 6.92
N LYS A 51 -0.64 -13.67 6.34
CA LYS A 51 -1.74 -13.07 7.11
C LYS A 51 -2.48 -14.09 7.97
N GLN A 52 -2.54 -15.35 7.54
CA GLN A 52 -3.14 -16.47 8.28
C GLN A 52 -2.17 -17.12 9.29
N GLY A 53 -0.93 -16.66 9.38
CA GLY A 53 0.12 -17.25 10.22
C GLY A 53 0.79 -18.50 9.63
N ASP A 54 0.40 -18.97 8.44
CA ASP A 54 1.01 -20.13 7.78
C ASP A 54 2.32 -19.76 7.07
N ARG A 55 3.38 -19.68 7.87
CA ARG A 55 4.72 -19.32 7.41
C ARG A 55 5.31 -20.33 6.40
N PRO A 56 5.14 -21.67 6.54
CA PRO A 56 5.68 -22.61 5.57
C PRO A 56 5.05 -22.47 4.17
N ARG A 57 3.71 -22.40 4.06
CA ARG A 57 3.06 -22.22 2.76
C ARG A 57 3.35 -20.86 2.15
N ALA A 58 3.44 -19.82 2.98
CA ALA A 58 3.88 -18.51 2.55
C ALA A 58 5.28 -18.55 1.90
N LYS A 59 6.27 -19.11 2.60
CA LYS A 59 7.65 -19.20 2.11
C LYS A 59 7.70 -19.93 0.77
N LYS A 60 7.02 -21.08 0.68
CA LYS A 60 6.97 -21.88 -0.55
C LYS A 60 6.48 -21.05 -1.74
N LYS A 61 5.39 -20.31 -1.57
CA LYS A 61 4.81 -19.48 -2.64
C LYS A 61 5.72 -18.33 -3.04
N ILE A 62 6.30 -17.62 -2.07
CA ILE A 62 7.20 -16.50 -2.36
C ILE A 62 8.50 -16.98 -3.02
N LEU A 63 9.04 -18.15 -2.61
CA LEU A 63 10.19 -18.76 -3.27
C LEU A 63 9.89 -19.14 -4.73
N THR A 64 8.72 -19.73 -5.01
CA THR A 64 8.31 -20.01 -6.39
C THR A 64 8.21 -18.73 -7.21
N ALA A 65 7.68 -17.63 -6.65
CA ALA A 65 7.67 -16.34 -7.35
C ALA A 65 9.10 -15.83 -7.62
N LEU A 66 10.03 -16.04 -6.68
CA LEU A 66 11.44 -15.66 -6.81
C LEU A 66 12.19 -16.48 -7.87
N GLU A 67 11.85 -17.76 -8.02
CA GLU A 67 12.36 -18.60 -9.10
C GLU A 67 11.83 -18.15 -10.48
N GLN A 68 10.57 -17.71 -10.54
CA GLN A 68 9.93 -17.24 -11.76
C GLN A 68 10.45 -15.87 -12.21
N GLU A 69 10.62 -14.93 -11.27
CA GLU A 69 11.00 -13.54 -11.54
C GLU A 69 12.04 -13.03 -10.50
N PRO A 70 13.30 -13.50 -10.57
CA PRO A 70 14.33 -13.20 -9.56
C PRO A 70 14.73 -11.73 -9.48
N THR A 71 14.50 -10.98 -10.56
CA THR A 71 14.79 -9.55 -10.71
C THR A 71 13.54 -8.67 -10.56
N SER A 72 12.38 -9.24 -10.21
CA SER A 72 11.19 -8.44 -9.93
C SER A 72 11.32 -7.68 -8.60
N PRO A 73 11.15 -6.35 -8.58
CA PRO A 73 11.14 -5.57 -7.35
C PRO A 73 10.04 -6.00 -6.37
N ASP A 74 8.87 -6.38 -6.88
CA ASP A 74 7.73 -6.80 -6.05
C ASP A 74 7.97 -8.15 -5.39
N VAL A 75 8.56 -9.10 -6.13
CA VAL A 75 8.93 -10.41 -5.59
C VAL A 75 9.99 -10.28 -4.50
N ASN A 76 11.01 -9.46 -4.72
CA ASN A 76 12.03 -9.22 -3.70
C ASN A 76 11.45 -8.48 -2.48
N SER A 77 10.48 -7.56 -2.66
CA SER A 77 9.75 -6.92 -1.55
C SER A 77 8.90 -7.90 -0.75
N ALA A 78 8.24 -8.85 -1.42
CA ALA A 78 7.46 -9.90 -0.75
C ALA A 78 8.35 -10.82 0.09
N MET A 79 9.54 -11.19 -0.42
CA MET A 79 10.52 -11.97 0.33
C MET A 79 11.07 -11.18 1.53
N ALA A 80 11.31 -9.88 1.36
CA ALA A 80 11.71 -9.00 2.47
C ALA A 80 10.65 -8.99 3.59
N TYR A 81 9.38 -8.81 3.22
CA TYR A 81 8.27 -8.82 4.16
C TYR A 81 8.12 -10.18 4.85
N TYR A 82 8.31 -11.29 4.14
CA TYR A 82 8.35 -12.63 4.75
C TYR A 82 9.39 -12.69 5.87
N PHE A 83 10.64 -12.31 5.59
CA PHE A 83 11.71 -12.31 6.59
C PHE A 83 11.43 -11.37 7.76
N GLU A 84 10.80 -10.23 7.51
CA GLU A 84 10.39 -9.32 8.55
C GLU A 84 9.36 -9.97 9.51
N GLN A 85 8.34 -10.64 8.96
CA GLN A 85 7.33 -11.34 9.75
C GLN A 85 7.93 -12.55 10.51
N THR A 86 9.00 -13.15 9.98
CA THR A 86 9.77 -14.21 10.66
C THR A 86 10.87 -13.72 11.59
N LYS A 87 11.00 -12.40 11.79
CA LYS A 87 12.00 -11.77 12.66
C LYS A 87 13.45 -11.97 12.21
N GLU A 88 13.67 -12.31 10.94
CA GLU A 88 14.99 -12.41 10.31
C GLU A 88 15.37 -11.06 9.68
N LEU A 89 15.55 -10.04 10.53
CA LEU A 89 15.60 -8.63 10.13
C LEU A 89 16.75 -8.29 9.16
N ASP A 90 17.93 -8.90 9.33
CA ASP A 90 19.07 -8.70 8.42
C ASP A 90 18.77 -9.17 6.99
N GLN A 91 18.00 -10.26 6.85
CA GLN A 91 17.58 -10.76 5.54
C GLN A 91 16.47 -9.89 4.97
N ALA A 92 15.53 -9.44 5.80
CA ALA A 92 14.49 -8.50 5.41
C ALA A 92 15.10 -7.24 4.78
N GLU A 93 16.06 -6.62 5.46
CA GLU A 93 16.74 -5.42 4.96
C GLU A 93 17.46 -5.68 3.62
N LYS A 94 18.22 -6.78 3.50
CA LYS A 94 18.90 -7.16 2.26
C LYS A 94 17.93 -7.25 1.07
N TYR A 95 16.77 -7.89 1.27
CA TYR A 95 15.78 -8.04 0.20
C TYR A 95 15.02 -6.73 -0.10
N TYR A 96 14.75 -5.88 0.90
CA TYR A 96 14.19 -4.55 0.65
C TYR A 96 15.15 -3.67 -0.16
N LEU A 97 16.43 -3.64 0.21
CA LEU A 97 17.45 -2.89 -0.54
C LEU A 97 17.64 -3.45 -1.95
N LYS A 98 17.58 -4.77 -2.12
CA LYS A 98 17.60 -5.40 -3.44
C LYS A 98 16.39 -4.97 -4.28
N ALA A 99 15.19 -4.98 -3.71
CA ALA A 99 13.98 -4.50 -4.41
C ALA A 99 14.11 -3.04 -4.87
N ILE A 100 14.62 -2.16 -4.01
CA ILE A 100 14.89 -0.75 -4.36
C ILE A 100 15.94 -0.65 -5.48
N SER A 101 17.00 -1.48 -5.46
CA SER A 101 18.01 -1.45 -6.52
C SER A 101 17.48 -1.88 -7.89
N LEU A 102 16.49 -2.79 -7.91
CA LEU A 102 15.84 -3.30 -9.12
C LEU A 102 14.78 -2.32 -9.64
N ALA A 103 14.13 -1.55 -8.76
CA ALA A 103 13.19 -0.49 -9.11
C ALA A 103 13.85 0.88 -9.01
N LYS A 104 14.50 1.35 -10.07
CA LYS A 104 15.12 2.69 -10.12
C LYS A 104 14.06 3.77 -9.77
N ASN A 105 14.07 4.20 -8.51
CA ASN A 105 13.09 5.10 -7.88
C ASN A 105 11.64 4.59 -7.80
N GLY A 106 11.40 3.29 -7.61
CA GLY A 106 10.05 2.78 -7.43
C GLY A 106 9.42 3.20 -6.09
N GLY A 107 8.40 4.06 -6.14
CA GLY A 107 7.74 4.59 -4.94
C GLY A 107 7.16 3.50 -4.02
N ALA A 108 6.66 2.39 -4.59
CA ALA A 108 6.17 1.26 -3.81
C ALA A 108 7.28 0.61 -2.96
N GLN A 109 8.45 0.36 -3.55
CA GLN A 109 9.59 -0.26 -2.84
C GLN A 109 10.17 0.69 -1.80
N LEU A 110 10.25 2.00 -2.12
CA LEU A 110 10.68 3.03 -1.18
C LEU A 110 9.73 3.11 0.03
N ASN A 111 8.41 3.15 -0.21
CA ASN A 111 7.41 3.15 0.86
C ASN A 111 7.48 1.89 1.74
N ASN A 112 7.62 0.71 1.12
CA ASN A 112 7.71 -0.55 1.86
C ASN A 112 8.94 -0.60 2.79
N TYR A 113 10.10 -0.15 2.29
CA TYR A 113 11.31 -0.08 3.12
C TYR A 113 11.22 1.00 4.20
N GLY A 114 10.62 2.15 3.91
CA GLY A 114 10.32 3.16 4.92
C GLY A 114 9.46 2.60 6.06
N ALA A 115 8.44 1.81 5.72
CA ALA A 115 7.58 1.15 6.72
C ALA A 115 8.35 0.13 7.56
N PHE A 116 9.23 -0.66 6.94
CA PHE A 116 10.14 -1.56 7.64
C PHE A 116 11.03 -0.79 8.64
N LEU A 117 11.72 0.26 8.19
CA LEU A 117 12.58 1.10 9.04
C LEU A 117 11.82 1.71 10.21
N CYS A 118 10.59 2.17 9.97
CA CYS A 118 9.75 2.74 11.03
C CYS A 118 9.47 1.71 12.13
N ARG A 119 9.13 0.47 11.75
CA ARG A 119 8.91 -0.63 12.69
C ARG A 119 10.19 -1.06 13.43
N GLN A 120 11.37 -0.80 12.86
CA GLN A 120 12.65 -1.00 13.54
C GLN A 120 13.06 0.19 14.43
N GLY A 121 12.29 1.28 14.44
CA GLY A 121 12.60 2.47 15.23
C GLY A 121 13.54 3.47 14.55
N ASP A 122 13.94 3.24 13.29
CA ASP A 122 14.74 4.21 12.52
C ASP A 122 13.83 5.25 11.85
N TYR A 123 13.13 6.03 12.67
CA TYR A 123 12.07 6.95 12.26
C TYR A 123 12.57 8.02 11.27
N LYS A 124 13.80 8.51 11.45
CA LYS A 124 14.40 9.53 10.58
C LYS A 124 14.67 8.99 9.18
N LYS A 125 15.24 7.78 9.07
CA LYS A 125 15.43 7.18 7.74
C LYS A 125 14.09 6.79 7.13
N ALA A 126 13.15 6.25 7.92
CA ALA A 126 11.81 5.90 7.46
C ALA A 126 11.12 7.10 6.79
N GLU A 127 11.08 8.25 7.46
CA GLU A 127 10.56 9.51 6.92
C GLU A 127 11.21 9.87 5.58
N ASN A 128 12.54 9.79 5.47
CA ASN A 128 13.24 10.09 4.22
C ASN A 128 12.79 9.19 3.07
N TYR A 129 12.57 7.90 3.32
CA TYR A 129 12.10 6.95 2.30
C TYR A 129 10.64 7.17 1.92
N PHE A 130 9.76 7.50 2.86
CA PHE A 130 8.38 7.90 2.54
C PHE A 130 8.35 9.16 1.68
N LEU A 131 9.15 10.18 2.03
CA LEU A 131 9.24 11.41 1.25
C LEU A 131 9.84 11.20 -0.14
N LYS A 132 10.75 10.25 -0.31
CA LYS A 132 11.20 9.82 -1.65
C LYS A 132 10.08 9.13 -2.42
N ALA A 133 9.28 8.28 -1.76
CA ALA A 133 8.17 7.58 -2.39
C ALA A 133 7.09 8.55 -2.92
N VAL A 134 6.71 9.59 -2.16
CA VAL A 134 5.71 10.58 -2.61
C VAL A 134 6.20 11.48 -3.74
N ASN A 135 7.52 11.54 -3.97
CA ASN A 135 8.13 12.28 -5.07
C ASN A 135 8.27 11.45 -6.37
N ASP A 136 7.94 10.15 -6.33
CA ASP A 136 7.85 9.34 -7.56
C ASP A 136 6.55 9.64 -8.30
N LEU A 137 6.66 10.32 -9.45
CA LEU A 137 5.53 10.72 -10.29
C LEU A 137 4.69 9.54 -10.82
N LYS A 138 5.25 8.32 -10.83
CA LYS A 138 4.53 7.12 -11.30
C LYS A 138 3.86 6.36 -10.16
N TYR A 139 4.15 6.72 -8.91
CA TYR A 139 3.61 6.02 -7.78
C TYR A 139 2.17 6.46 -7.50
N LEU A 140 1.23 5.53 -7.64
CA LEU A 140 -0.20 5.84 -7.50
C LEU A 140 -0.67 5.90 -6.03
N HIS A 141 0.08 5.32 -5.10
CA HIS A 141 -0.33 5.18 -3.70
C HIS A 141 0.37 6.21 -2.78
N THR A 142 0.58 7.44 -3.26
CA THR A 142 1.23 8.52 -2.49
C THR A 142 0.50 8.85 -1.19
N ALA A 143 -0.84 8.82 -1.18
CA ALA A 143 -1.64 8.99 0.04
C ALA A 143 -1.28 7.95 1.12
N GLY A 144 -1.00 6.71 0.71
CA GLY A 144 -0.54 5.65 1.61
C GLY A 144 0.84 5.91 2.20
N ALA A 145 1.76 6.46 1.41
CA ALA A 145 3.08 6.84 1.90
C ALA A 145 3.03 8.02 2.87
N TYR A 146 2.16 9.01 2.63
CA TYR A 146 1.91 10.08 3.61
C TYR A 146 1.28 9.55 4.90
N GLU A 147 0.29 8.65 4.83
CA GLU A 147 -0.28 8.02 6.04
C GLU A 147 0.78 7.27 6.84
N ASN A 148 1.64 6.49 6.16
CA ASN A 148 2.75 5.79 6.82
C ASN A 148 3.75 6.77 7.46
N ALA A 149 4.06 7.89 6.80
CA ALA A 149 4.91 8.94 7.37
C ALA A 149 4.28 9.58 8.62
N GLY A 150 2.97 9.84 8.59
CA GLY A 150 2.22 10.38 9.73
C GLY A 150 2.21 9.43 10.92
N LEU A 151 1.86 8.15 10.68
CA LEU A 151 1.89 7.11 11.71
C LEU A 151 3.31 6.93 12.29
N CYS A 152 4.34 7.02 11.44
CA CYS A 152 5.71 6.96 11.89
C CYS A 152 6.12 8.17 12.74
N ALA A 153 5.69 9.36 12.35
CA ALA A 153 5.96 10.59 13.10
C ALA A 153 5.32 10.57 14.50
N LEU A 154 4.15 9.94 14.66
CA LEU A 154 3.52 9.69 15.97
C LEU A 154 4.35 8.82 16.91
N SER A 155 5.30 8.02 16.39
CA SER A 155 6.24 7.26 17.20
C SER A 155 7.37 8.13 17.78
N THR A 156 7.36 9.43 17.47
CA THR A 156 8.27 10.43 18.02
C THR A 156 7.45 11.59 18.60
N PRO A 157 8.02 12.47 19.46
CA PRO A 157 7.31 13.64 19.97
C PRO A 157 6.94 14.73 18.94
N ASN A 158 6.91 14.42 17.64
CA ASN A 158 6.71 15.39 16.56
C ASN A 158 5.30 15.31 15.96
N GLU A 159 4.32 15.79 16.72
CA GLU A 159 2.90 15.79 16.31
C GLU A 159 2.62 16.73 15.14
N ASP A 160 3.36 17.84 15.00
CA ASP A 160 3.19 18.80 13.90
C ASP A 160 3.47 18.15 12.54
N LYS A 161 4.52 17.34 12.45
CA LYS A 161 4.81 16.56 11.24
C LYS A 161 3.74 15.51 10.98
N ALA A 162 3.27 14.82 12.03
CA ALA A 162 2.20 13.84 11.89
C ALA A 162 0.95 14.48 11.30
N LYS A 163 0.51 15.63 11.84
CA LYS A 163 -0.61 16.43 11.31
C LYS A 163 -0.40 16.78 9.84
N LEU A 164 0.76 17.35 9.50
CA LEU A 164 1.10 17.71 8.11
C LEU A 164 0.96 16.52 7.16
N TYR A 165 1.47 15.35 7.56
CA TYR A 165 1.40 14.16 6.73
C TYR A 165 -0.01 13.59 6.60
N PHE A 166 -0.82 13.59 7.66
CA PHE A 166 -2.22 13.16 7.56
C PHE A 166 -3.07 14.12 6.71
N VAL A 167 -2.82 15.44 6.80
CA VAL A 167 -3.45 16.42 5.90
C VAL A 167 -3.07 16.15 4.45
N ASN A 168 -1.79 15.90 4.16
CA ASN A 168 -1.34 15.55 2.80
C ASN A 168 -1.95 14.23 2.33
N ALA A 169 -2.09 13.22 3.19
CA ALA A 169 -2.75 11.97 2.86
C ALA A 169 -4.22 12.18 2.47
N LEU A 170 -4.98 12.95 3.27
CA LEU A 170 -6.39 13.25 2.99
C LEU A 170 -6.61 14.16 1.79
N ASN A 171 -5.66 15.05 1.49
CA ASN A 171 -5.71 15.86 0.27
C ASN A 171 -5.55 15.02 -1.00
N GLN A 172 -4.80 13.91 -0.93
CA GLN A 172 -4.60 12.99 -2.05
C GLN A 172 -5.71 11.94 -2.15
N ASP A 173 -6.17 11.44 -1.00
CA ASP A 173 -7.27 10.49 -0.89
C ASP A 173 -8.14 10.81 0.34
N PRO A 174 -9.28 11.50 0.15
CA PRO A 174 -10.19 11.85 1.24
C PRO A 174 -10.85 10.66 1.93
N SER A 175 -10.75 9.44 1.37
CA SER A 175 -11.35 8.23 1.95
C SER A 175 -10.46 7.52 2.99
N ARG A 176 -9.25 8.06 3.25
CA ARG A 176 -8.26 7.50 4.19
C ARG A 176 -8.70 7.63 5.65
N LYS A 177 -9.56 6.71 6.08
CA LYS A 177 -10.12 6.65 7.44
C LYS A 177 -9.08 6.69 8.55
N VAL A 178 -7.94 6.01 8.41
CA VAL A 178 -6.86 6.01 9.42
C VAL A 178 -6.25 7.41 9.55
N SER A 179 -5.90 8.04 8.42
CA SER A 179 -5.41 9.42 8.39
C SER A 179 -6.41 10.40 9.00
N PHE A 180 -7.69 10.27 8.68
CA PHE A 180 -8.75 11.09 9.28
C PHE A 180 -8.85 10.91 10.80
N TYR A 181 -8.89 9.65 11.26
CA TYR A 181 -8.98 9.32 12.68
C TYR A 181 -7.83 9.90 13.49
N GLU A 182 -6.58 9.72 13.04
CA GLU A 182 -5.42 10.22 13.77
C GLU A 182 -5.33 11.75 13.73
N LEU A 183 -5.63 12.39 12.59
CA LEU A 183 -5.67 13.85 12.51
C LEU A 183 -6.74 14.42 13.45
N LEU A 184 -7.94 13.84 13.46
CA LEU A 184 -9.03 14.27 14.34
C LEU A 184 -8.62 14.19 15.82
N LYS A 185 -7.98 13.09 16.22
CA LYS A 185 -7.46 12.93 17.59
C LYS A 185 -6.39 13.96 17.95
N LEU A 186 -5.51 14.28 17.01
CA LEU A 186 -4.47 15.30 17.22
C LEU A 186 -5.08 16.70 17.39
N GLU A 187 -6.13 17.04 16.65
CA GLU A 187 -6.84 18.32 16.84
C GLU A 187 -7.62 18.36 18.17
N ILE A 188 -8.31 17.27 18.53
CA ILE A 188 -9.00 17.15 19.83
C ILE A 188 -8.01 17.28 20.98
N LYS A 189 -6.87 16.59 20.91
CA LYS A 189 -5.81 16.66 21.94
C LYS A 189 -5.25 18.07 22.08
N ALA A 190 -5.08 18.77 20.96
CA ALA A 190 -4.61 20.16 20.92
C ALA A 190 -5.68 21.18 21.36
N LYS A 191 -6.92 20.74 21.64
CA LYS A 191 -8.08 21.61 21.94
C LYS A 191 -8.41 22.58 20.79
N HIS A 192 -8.13 22.16 19.56
CA HIS A 192 -8.51 22.85 18.35
C HIS A 192 -9.92 22.41 17.92
N ASP A 193 -10.90 22.73 18.77
CA ASP A 193 -12.25 22.17 18.66
C ASP A 193 -12.97 22.61 17.37
N ALA A 194 -12.69 23.84 16.89
CA ALA A 194 -13.26 24.36 15.64
C ALA A 194 -12.68 23.64 14.42
N GLU A 195 -11.37 23.39 14.39
CA GLU A 195 -10.68 22.66 13.34
C GLU A 195 -11.10 21.18 13.31
N ALA A 196 -11.19 20.55 14.49
CA ALA A 196 -11.73 19.20 14.63
C ALA A 196 -13.16 19.10 14.10
N PHE A 197 -14.01 20.09 14.40
CA PHE A 197 -15.39 20.13 13.93
C PHE A 197 -15.46 20.28 12.41
N ALA A 198 -14.69 21.22 11.84
CA ALA A 198 -14.60 21.39 10.39
C ALA A 198 -14.11 20.11 9.69
N LEU A 199 -13.16 19.39 10.29
CA LEU A 199 -12.65 18.13 9.75
C LEU A 199 -13.75 17.05 9.70
N VAL A 200 -14.54 16.91 10.77
CA VAL A 200 -15.70 16.01 10.86
C VAL A 200 -16.74 16.35 9.78
N GLN A 201 -17.09 17.63 9.64
CA GLN A 201 -18.06 18.08 8.63
C GLN A 201 -17.57 17.79 7.21
N LYS A 202 -16.28 18.02 6.93
CA LYS A 202 -15.68 17.78 5.62
C LYS A 202 -15.65 16.30 5.21
N HIS A 203 -15.61 15.38 6.17
CA HIS A 203 -15.49 13.93 5.92
C HIS A 203 -16.67 13.14 6.52
N SER A 204 -17.89 13.68 6.42
CA SER A 204 -19.10 13.07 6.97
C SER A 204 -19.30 11.61 6.54
N ASP A 205 -18.94 11.26 5.30
CA ASP A 205 -19.11 9.91 4.76
C ASP A 205 -18.28 8.86 5.53
N LEU A 206 -17.10 9.25 6.02
CA LEU A 206 -16.26 8.39 6.87
C LEU A 206 -16.85 8.23 8.26
N VAL A 207 -17.49 9.29 8.77
CA VAL A 207 -18.04 9.35 10.13
C VAL A 207 -19.29 8.50 10.24
N LEU A 208 -20.28 8.69 9.36
CA LEU A 208 -21.64 8.16 9.54
C LEU A 208 -21.74 6.63 9.57
N ASN A 209 -20.73 5.92 9.07
CA ASN A 209 -20.70 4.46 9.02
C ASN A 209 -19.72 3.83 10.03
N ASP A 210 -19.13 4.63 10.93
CA ASP A 210 -18.18 4.15 11.92
C ASP A 210 -18.51 4.63 13.33
N ARG A 211 -18.70 3.69 14.24
CA ARG A 211 -19.09 3.96 15.63
C ARG A 211 -18.05 4.79 16.39
N VAL A 212 -16.76 4.53 16.17
CA VAL A 212 -15.67 5.26 16.85
C VAL A 212 -15.64 6.70 16.36
N LEU A 213 -15.79 6.91 15.05
CA LEU A 213 -15.83 8.25 14.46
C LEU A 213 -17.09 9.02 14.83
N LEU A 214 -18.25 8.36 14.94
CA LEU A 214 -19.48 8.97 15.48
C LEU A 214 -19.30 9.45 16.91
N SER A 215 -18.63 8.66 17.76
CA SER A 215 -18.34 9.06 19.14
C SER A 215 -17.45 10.30 19.20
N LEU A 216 -16.41 10.38 18.36
CA LEU A 216 -15.55 11.57 18.29
C LEU A 216 -16.27 12.78 17.69
N ALA A 217 -17.11 12.57 16.67
CA ALA A 217 -17.92 13.61 16.05
C ALA A 217 -18.92 14.21 17.04
N LYS A 218 -19.56 13.37 17.88
CA LYS A 218 -20.39 13.81 18.99
C LYS A 218 -19.60 14.67 19.97
N GLU A 219 -18.47 14.19 20.47
CA GLU A 219 -17.63 14.92 21.44
C GLU A 219 -17.25 16.31 20.92
N VAL A 220 -16.77 16.37 19.68
CA VAL A 220 -16.35 17.62 19.03
C VAL A 220 -17.54 18.55 18.84
N SER A 221 -18.70 18.03 18.43
CA SER A 221 -19.93 18.83 18.26
C SER A 221 -20.41 19.43 19.58
N ASP A 222 -20.35 18.66 20.67
CA ASP A 222 -20.68 19.15 22.02
C ASP A 222 -19.74 20.29 22.46
N LYS A 223 -18.43 20.16 22.20
CA LYS A 223 -17.43 21.19 22.54
C LYS A 223 -17.63 22.52 21.81
N VAL A 224 -18.11 22.49 20.57
CA VAL A 224 -18.43 23.70 19.79
C VAL A 224 -19.87 24.20 19.97
N GLY A 225 -20.63 23.62 20.90
CA GLY A 225 -22.01 24.01 21.21
C GLY A 225 -23.07 23.52 20.21
N GLN A 226 -22.72 22.61 19.31
CA GLN A 226 -23.62 22.01 18.32
C GLN A 226 -24.37 20.80 18.91
N HIS A 227 -25.09 21.01 20.01
CA HIS A 227 -25.72 19.94 20.79
C HIS A 227 -26.78 19.14 20.01
N THR A 228 -27.54 19.78 19.11
CA THR A 228 -28.50 19.07 18.25
C THR A 228 -27.79 18.06 17.35
N LEU A 229 -26.72 18.49 16.69
CA LEU A 229 -25.91 17.62 15.84
C LEU A 229 -25.19 16.52 16.65
N ALA A 230 -24.74 16.83 17.86
CA ALA A 230 -24.19 15.82 18.77
C ALA A 230 -25.22 14.72 19.09
N ALA A 231 -26.48 15.08 19.33
CA ALA A 231 -27.57 14.13 19.55
C ALA A 231 -27.88 13.29 18.29
N GLU A 232 -27.77 13.88 17.09
CA GLU A 232 -27.91 13.15 15.82
C GLU A 232 -26.81 12.10 15.62
N TYR A 233 -25.56 12.43 15.97
CA TYR A 233 -24.46 11.47 15.95
C TYR A 233 -24.66 10.35 16.97
N GLU A 234 -25.16 10.67 18.17
CA GLU A 234 -25.50 9.66 19.18
C GLU A 234 -26.61 8.72 18.70
N GLN A 235 -27.66 9.24 18.08
CA GLN A 235 -28.73 8.43 17.50
C GLN A 235 -28.20 7.52 16.38
N SER A 236 -27.40 8.07 15.46
CA SER A 236 -26.75 7.30 14.38
C SER A 236 -25.91 6.16 14.95
N MET A 237 -25.17 6.42 16.04
CA MET A 237 -24.34 5.44 16.72
C MET A 237 -25.17 4.31 17.34
N ASN A 238 -26.33 4.62 17.93
CA ASN A 238 -27.23 3.64 18.51
C ASN A 238 -27.90 2.75 17.44
N ASN A 239 -28.27 3.33 16.29
CA ASN A 239 -28.86 2.58 15.18
C ASN A 239 -27.90 1.52 14.59
N LEU A 240 -26.58 1.78 14.61
CA LEU A 240 -25.59 0.80 14.19
C LEU A 240 -25.57 -0.45 15.10
N ASN A 241 -25.80 -0.29 16.40
CA ASN A 241 -25.83 -1.43 17.33
C ASN A 241 -27.07 -2.31 17.13
N SER A 242 -28.24 -1.70 16.92
CA SER A 242 -29.50 -2.44 16.71
C SER A 242 -29.49 -3.31 15.45
N ASN A 243 -28.66 -2.98 14.46
CA ASN A 243 -28.53 -3.78 13.23
C ASN A 243 -27.61 -5.00 13.42
N ILE A 244 -26.66 -4.96 14.36
CA ILE A 244 -25.81 -6.10 14.72
C ILE A 244 -26.60 -7.10 15.58
N ASP A 245 -27.43 -6.60 16.50
CA ASP A 245 -28.25 -7.44 17.38
C ASP A 245 -29.41 -8.13 16.63
N ASN A 246 -29.89 -7.55 15.52
CA ASN A 246 -30.95 -8.13 14.68
C ASN A 246 -30.44 -9.03 13.55
N SER A 247 -29.14 -9.05 13.26
CA SER A 247 -28.56 -9.97 12.28
C SER A 247 -28.25 -11.32 12.93
N GLY A 248 -29.27 -12.05 13.37
CA GLY A 248 -29.16 -13.39 13.98
C GLY A 248 -28.40 -14.40 13.11
N VAL A 249 -27.08 -14.27 13.09
CA VAL A 249 -26.13 -15.19 12.48
C VAL A 249 -25.51 -15.94 13.65
N ASN A 250 -25.87 -17.22 13.74
CA ASN A 250 -25.21 -18.17 14.62
C ASN A 250 -23.70 -18.11 14.39
N ASN A 251 -22.96 -17.64 15.39
CA ASN A 251 -21.51 -17.62 15.40
C ASN A 251 -20.96 -19.06 15.44
N GLU A 252 -20.72 -19.65 14.26
CA GLU A 252 -19.85 -20.81 14.08
C GLU A 252 -18.43 -20.40 13.64
N TYR A 253 -17.87 -19.28 14.10
CA TYR A 253 -16.44 -19.01 13.90
C TYR A 253 -15.85 -18.25 15.10
N ASN A 254 -15.67 -18.98 16.21
CA ASN A 254 -14.78 -18.52 17.28
C ASN A 254 -13.33 -18.62 16.80
N ASN A 255 -12.75 -17.44 16.60
CA ASN A 255 -11.36 -17.22 16.24
C ASN A 255 -10.40 -17.74 17.32
N HIS A 256 -9.34 -18.37 16.82
CA HIS A 256 -8.08 -18.57 17.51
C HIS A 256 -7.45 -17.24 17.91
N THR A 257 -7.01 -17.15 19.17
CA THR A 257 -5.94 -16.28 19.65
C THR A 257 -4.58 -16.81 19.19
N GLY A 258 -3.74 -15.96 18.61
CA GLY A 258 -2.34 -16.26 18.28
C GLY A 258 -1.75 -15.32 17.24
#